data_AF-Q6DGW9-F1
#
_entry.id   AF-Q6DGW9-F1
#
_cell.length_a   1.000
_cell.length_b   1.000
_cell.length_c   1.000
_cell.angle_alpha   90.00
_cell.angle_beta   90.00
_cell.angle_gamma   90.00
#
_symmetry.space_group_name_H-M   'P 1'
#
loop_
_entity.id
_entity.type
_entity.pdbx_description
1 polymer ?
#
loop_
_entity_poly.entity_id
_entity_poly.type
_entity_poly.pdbx_seq_one_letter_code
_entity_poly.pdbx_strand_id
1 'polypeptide(L)'
;MSTMFADTILIVFISICTALLAEGITWVLVYRTDKYKRLKAEVEKQSKKLEKKKETITESAGRQQKKKIERQEEKLKNNNRDLSMVRMKSMFAIGFCFTALMGMFNSIFDGRVVAKLPFVPLSYIQGLSHRNLLGEDYTDCSFIFLYILCTMSIRQNIQKMLGLAPSRAATKQAGGFLGPPPQAAKFS
;
A
#
# COMPACT_ATOMS: atom_id res chain seq x y z
N MET A 1 -15.12 -10.57 28.59
CA MET A 1 -14.54 -9.23 28.33
C MET A 1 -13.02 -9.20 28.53
N SER A 2 -12.48 -9.64 29.68
CA SER A 2 -11.02 -9.59 29.92
C SER A 2 -10.20 -10.37 28.88
N THR A 3 -10.70 -11.51 28.41
CA THR A 3 -10.09 -12.29 27.33
C THR A 3 -10.09 -11.55 26.00
N MET A 4 -11.23 -10.96 25.60
CA MET A 4 -11.34 -10.16 24.36
C MET A 4 -10.38 -8.97 24.35
N PHE A 5 -10.22 -8.30 25.49
CA PHE A 5 -9.27 -7.19 25.61
C PHE A 5 -7.81 -7.66 25.53
N ALA A 6 -7.48 -8.76 26.22
CA ALA A 6 -6.15 -9.37 26.14
C ALA A 6 -5.83 -9.84 24.71
N ASP A 7 -6.79 -10.49 24.04
CA ASP A 7 -6.70 -10.90 22.65
C ASP A 7 -6.50 -9.67 21.76
N THR A 8 -7.30 -8.61 21.91
CA THR A 8 -7.12 -7.35 21.17
C THR A 8 -5.72 -6.77 21.33
N ILE A 9 -5.20 -6.67 22.56
CA ILE A 9 -3.85 -6.15 22.81
C ILE A 9 -2.80 -7.04 22.12
N LEU A 10 -2.94 -8.35 22.26
CA LEU A 10 -2.03 -9.32 21.65
C LEU A 10 -2.01 -9.17 20.13
N ILE A 11 -3.17 -8.97 19.51
CA ILE A 11 -3.32 -8.75 18.06
C ILE A 11 -2.66 -7.46 17.61
N VAL A 12 -2.86 -6.38 18.37
CA VAL A 12 -2.20 -5.10 18.10
C VAL A 12 -0.69 -5.25 18.20
N PHE A 13 -0.19 -5.90 19.25
CA PHE A 13 1.25 -6.16 19.41
C PHE A 13 1.83 -6.98 18.25
N ILE A 14 1.17 -8.08 17.88
CA ILE A 14 1.53 -8.91 16.72
C ILE A 14 1.53 -8.09 15.43
N SER A 15 0.55 -7.21 15.24
CA SER A 15 0.46 -6.37 14.04
C SER A 15 1.62 -5.37 13.97
N ILE A 16 2.07 -4.84 15.11
CA ILE A 16 3.25 -3.97 15.19
C ILE A 16 4.50 -4.77 14.83
N CYS A 17 4.71 -5.93 15.48
CA CYS A 17 5.85 -6.80 15.19
C CYS A 17 5.88 -7.23 13.72
N THR A 18 4.72 -7.58 13.15
CA THR A 18 4.64 -7.96 11.74
C THR A 18 4.91 -6.76 10.82
N ALA A 19 4.37 -5.59 11.13
CA ALA A 19 4.62 -4.39 10.34
C ALA A 19 6.11 -4.04 10.34
N LEU A 20 6.80 -4.17 11.47
CA LEU A 20 8.25 -3.98 11.59
C LEU A 20 9.03 -5.04 10.81
N LEU A 21 8.66 -6.32 10.91
CA LEU A 21 9.27 -7.39 10.12
C LEU A 21 9.07 -7.17 8.61
N ALA A 22 7.87 -6.81 8.18
CA ALA A 22 7.54 -6.55 6.79
C ALA A 22 8.33 -5.33 6.26
N GLU A 23 8.45 -4.25 7.05
CA GLU A 23 9.25 -3.09 6.67
C GLU A 23 10.74 -3.41 6.69
N GLY A 24 11.22 -4.26 7.60
CA GLY A 24 12.59 -4.77 7.63
C GLY A 24 12.93 -5.59 6.39
N ILE A 25 12.05 -6.52 5.99
CA ILE A 25 12.18 -7.29 4.75
C ILE A 25 12.17 -6.35 3.54
N THR A 26 11.24 -5.38 3.52
CA THR A 26 11.20 -4.35 2.46
C THR A 26 12.50 -3.56 2.40
N TRP A 27 13.04 -3.20 3.55
CA TRP A 27 14.28 -2.45 3.63
C TRP A 27 15.46 -3.24 3.06
N VAL A 28 15.60 -4.51 3.44
CA VAL A 28 16.65 -5.39 2.95
C VAL A 28 16.51 -5.69 1.45
N LEU A 29 15.31 -6.03 0.97
CA LEU A 29 15.08 -6.47 -0.41
C LEU A 29 14.89 -5.33 -1.41
N VAL A 30 14.36 -4.18 -0.97
CA VAL A 30 14.03 -3.05 -1.85
C VAL A 30 14.97 -1.90 -1.58
N TYR A 31 14.90 -1.30 -0.39
CA TYR A 31 15.55 -0.02 -0.14
C TYR A 31 17.07 -0.09 -0.18
N ARG A 32 17.65 -1.26 0.15
CA ARG A 32 19.08 -1.50 0.04
C ARG A 32 19.57 -1.56 -1.42
N THR A 33 18.71 -1.99 -2.35
CA THR A 33 19.12 -2.23 -3.75
C THR A 33 19.46 -0.93 -4.47
N ASP A 34 20.59 -0.93 -5.19
CA ASP A 34 21.03 0.23 -5.96
C ASP A 34 20.03 0.56 -7.08
N LYS A 35 19.37 -0.47 -7.64
CA LYS A 35 18.28 -0.28 -8.60
C LYS A 35 17.18 0.59 -8.00
N TYR A 36 16.70 0.28 -6.80
CA TYR A 36 15.65 1.09 -6.17
C TYR A 36 16.11 2.53 -5.92
N LYS A 37 17.31 2.72 -5.37
CA LYS A 37 17.84 4.06 -5.07
C LYS A 37 17.96 4.91 -6.34
N ARG A 38 18.52 4.34 -7.41
CA ARG A 38 18.66 5.00 -8.72
C ARG A 38 17.30 5.35 -9.31
N LEU A 39 16.38 4.39 -9.38
CA LEU A 39 15.04 4.61 -9.94
C LEU A 39 14.24 5.63 -9.13
N LYS A 40 14.30 5.58 -7.79
CA LYS A 40 13.64 6.54 -6.92
C LYS A 40 14.14 7.97 -7.21
N ALA A 41 15.47 8.14 -7.31
CA ALA A 41 16.07 9.44 -7.61
C ALA A 41 15.70 9.95 -9.02
N GLU A 42 15.70 9.07 -10.02
CA GLU A 42 15.31 9.43 -11.38
C GLU A 42 13.83 9.82 -11.48
N VAL A 43 12.94 9.04 -10.87
CA VAL A 43 11.49 9.32 -10.85
C VAL A 43 11.24 10.66 -10.15
N GLU A 44 11.88 10.92 -9.01
CA GLU A 44 11.69 12.18 -8.28
C GLU A 44 12.19 13.39 -9.08
N LYS A 45 13.37 13.27 -9.69
CA LYS A 45 13.97 14.33 -10.51
C LYS A 45 13.14 14.60 -11.77
N GLN A 46 12.67 13.55 -12.46
CA GLN A 46 11.86 13.69 -13.67
C GLN A 46 10.46 14.21 -13.33
N SER A 47 9.84 13.75 -12.24
CA SER A 47 8.51 14.19 -11.81
C SER A 47 8.50 15.69 -11.49
N LYS A 48 9.47 16.17 -10.70
CA LYS A 48 9.64 17.60 -10.40
C LYS A 48 9.89 18.44 -11.67
N LYS A 49 10.65 17.93 -12.64
CA LYS A 49 10.90 18.64 -13.91
C LYS A 49 9.66 18.68 -14.80
N LEU A 50 8.86 17.62 -14.78
CA LEU A 50 7.64 17.51 -15.59
C LEU A 50 6.55 18.45 -15.06
N GLU A 51 6.32 18.49 -13.75
CA GLU A 51 5.35 19.40 -13.12
C GLU A 51 5.66 20.86 -13.47
N LYS A 52 6.91 21.31 -13.26
CA LYS A 52 7.33 22.68 -13.62
C LYS A 52 7.11 23.01 -15.10
N LYS A 53 7.37 22.04 -15.99
CA LYS A 53 7.13 22.23 -17.43
C LYS A 53 5.64 22.32 -17.74
N LYS A 54 4.80 21.50 -17.10
CA LYS A 54 3.35 21.54 -17.29
C LYS A 54 2.74 22.85 -16.81
N GLU A 55 3.22 23.40 -15.69
CA GLU A 55 2.79 24.72 -15.19
C GLU A 55 3.18 25.86 -16.14
N THR A 56 4.33 25.75 -16.81
CA THR A 56 4.82 26.80 -17.71
C THR A 56 4.20 26.70 -19.12
N ILE A 57 3.60 25.56 -19.47
CA ILE A 57 3.12 25.28 -20.82
C ILE A 57 1.65 25.63 -20.93
N THR A 58 1.36 26.76 -21.58
CA THR A 58 0.03 27.13 -22.05
C THR A 58 -0.45 26.14 -23.13
N GLU A 59 -1.76 25.94 -23.26
CA GLU A 59 -2.39 25.05 -24.27
C GLU A 59 -1.90 25.30 -25.71
N SER A 60 -1.46 26.53 -25.98
CA SER A 60 -0.89 27.03 -27.24
C SER A 60 0.55 26.57 -27.54
N ALA A 61 1.17 25.77 -26.67
CA ALA A 61 2.51 25.23 -26.91
C ALA A 61 2.56 24.38 -28.20
N GLY A 62 3.54 24.67 -29.05
CA GLY A 62 3.68 24.03 -30.36
C GLY A 62 3.82 22.52 -30.28
N ARG A 63 3.40 21.82 -31.35
CA ARG A 63 3.42 20.34 -31.49
C ARG A 63 4.76 19.70 -31.05
N GLN A 64 5.87 20.39 -31.24
CA GLN A 64 7.19 19.94 -30.80
C GLN A 64 7.38 19.92 -29.27
N GLN A 65 6.85 20.91 -28.55
CA GLN A 65 6.92 20.96 -27.08
C GLN A 65 6.02 19.88 -26.46
N LYS A 66 4.79 19.70 -26.97
CA LYS A 66 3.89 18.61 -26.57
C LYS A 66 4.56 17.24 -26.74
N LYS A 67 5.17 16.97 -27.91
CA LYS A 67 5.93 15.73 -28.16
C LYS A 67 7.14 15.53 -27.24
N LYS A 68 7.80 16.60 -26.80
CA LYS A 68 8.89 16.51 -25.80
C LYS A 68 8.37 16.16 -24.40
N ILE A 69 7.20 16.67 -24.01
CA ILE A 69 6.55 16.34 -22.73
C ILE A 69 6.11 14.87 -22.74
N GLU A 70 5.42 14.42 -23.78
CA GLU A 70 4.95 13.03 -23.92
C GLU A 70 6.10 12.03 -23.77
N ARG A 71 7.25 12.30 -24.42
CA ARG A 71 8.47 11.49 -24.27
C ARG A 71 9.01 11.47 -22.84
N GLN A 72 8.88 12.57 -22.09
CA GLN A 72 9.29 12.63 -20.69
C GLN A 72 8.32 11.88 -19.77
N GLU A 73 7.02 11.98 -20.05
CA GLU A 73 5.98 11.20 -19.38
C GLU A 73 6.17 9.70 -19.59
N GLU A 74 6.49 9.28 -20.81
CA GLU A 74 6.72 7.87 -21.13
C GLU A 74 7.95 7.31 -20.41
N LYS A 75 9.07 8.05 -20.41
CA LYS A 75 10.26 7.67 -19.63
C LYS A 75 9.97 7.59 -18.14
N LEU A 76 9.25 8.56 -17.61
CA LEU A 76 8.86 8.57 -16.21
C LEU A 76 7.97 7.38 -15.87
N LYS A 77 6.98 7.07 -16.73
CA LYS A 77 6.08 5.93 -16.59
C LYS A 77 6.85 4.62 -16.59
N ASN A 78 7.85 4.46 -17.45
CA ASN A 78 8.70 3.27 -17.49
C ASN A 78 9.55 3.13 -16.22
N ASN A 79 10.21 4.19 -15.77
CA ASN A 79 10.98 4.18 -14.52
C ASN A 79 10.10 3.86 -13.30
N ASN A 80 8.87 4.38 -13.30
CA ASN A 80 7.91 4.16 -12.23
C ASN A 80 7.33 2.73 -12.27
N ARG A 81 7.15 2.14 -13.45
CA ARG A 81 6.82 0.72 -13.63
C ARG A 81 7.94 -0.16 -13.09
N ASP A 82 9.19 0.14 -13.42
CA ASP A 82 10.34 -0.61 -12.91
C ASP A 82 10.46 -0.50 -11.38
N LEU A 83 10.21 0.69 -10.83
CA LEU A 83 10.18 0.93 -9.39
C LEU A 83 9.08 0.10 -8.72
N SER A 84 7.91 0.03 -9.36
CA SER A 84 6.76 -0.76 -8.92
C SER A 84 7.06 -2.26 -8.99
N MET A 85 7.77 -2.74 -10.01
CA MET A 85 8.20 -4.13 -10.10
C MET A 85 9.15 -4.54 -8.96
N VAL A 86 10.10 -3.68 -8.58
CA VAL A 86 10.98 -3.95 -7.43
C VAL A 86 10.17 -4.02 -6.14
N ARG A 87 9.21 -3.11 -5.93
CA ARG A 87 8.32 -3.17 -4.76
C ARG A 87 7.39 -4.38 -4.79
N MET A 88 6.88 -4.77 -5.95
CA MET A 88 5.99 -5.92 -6.12
C MET A 88 6.70 -7.22 -5.73
N LYS A 89 7.97 -7.40 -6.10
CA LYS A 89 8.79 -8.55 -5.64
C LYS A 89 8.86 -8.63 -4.12
N SER A 90 9.01 -7.48 -3.45
CA SER A 90 8.98 -7.43 -1.99
C SER A 90 7.59 -7.70 -1.42
N MET A 91 6.53 -7.21 -2.07
CA MET A 91 5.15 -7.54 -1.67
C MET A 91 4.88 -9.04 -1.73
N PHE A 92 5.47 -9.78 -2.68
CA PHE A 92 5.38 -11.24 -2.70
C PHE A 92 6.11 -11.90 -1.52
N ALA A 93 7.35 -11.47 -1.22
CA ALA A 93 8.11 -12.00 -0.08
C ALA A 93 7.39 -11.72 1.26
N ILE A 94 6.88 -10.50 1.40
CA ILE A 94 6.06 -10.08 2.53
C ILE A 94 4.76 -10.89 2.58
N GLY A 95 4.13 -11.15 1.43
CA GLY A 95 2.94 -11.98 1.30
C GLY A 95 3.16 -13.39 1.84
N PHE A 96 4.29 -14.01 1.55
CA PHE A 96 4.67 -15.31 2.11
C PHE A 96 4.76 -15.29 3.64
N CYS A 97 5.41 -14.27 4.21
CA CYS A 97 5.46 -14.07 5.67
C CYS A 97 4.06 -13.88 6.26
N PHE A 98 3.20 -13.08 5.62
CA PHE A 98 1.82 -12.89 6.05
C PHE A 98 0.99 -14.17 5.97
N THR A 99 1.17 -15.00 4.94
CA THR A 99 0.47 -16.29 4.83
C THR A 99 0.82 -17.23 5.98
N ALA A 100 2.10 -17.31 6.37
CA ALA A 100 2.52 -18.14 7.49
C ALA A 100 1.91 -17.65 8.82
N LEU A 101 1.96 -16.34 9.06
CA LEU A 101 1.35 -15.71 10.25
C LEU A 101 -0.17 -15.91 10.27
N MET A 102 -0.81 -15.74 9.12
CA MET A 102 -2.25 -15.95 8.96
C MET A 102 -2.66 -17.39 9.31
N GLY A 103 -1.89 -18.40 8.87
CA GLY A 103 -2.14 -19.80 9.22
C GLY A 103 -2.05 -20.05 10.73
N MET A 104 -1.00 -19.52 11.38
CA MET A 104 -0.81 -19.64 12.82
C MET A 104 -1.97 -19.00 13.60
N PHE A 105 -2.40 -17.79 13.21
CA PHE A 105 -3.46 -17.09 13.93
C PHE A 105 -4.86 -17.60 13.64
N ASN A 106 -5.13 -18.08 12.43
CA ASN A 106 -6.39 -18.76 12.14
C ASN A 106 -6.63 -19.94 13.10
N SER A 107 -5.58 -20.69 13.45
CA SER A 107 -5.71 -21.80 14.41
C SER A 107 -5.94 -21.36 15.86
N ILE A 108 -5.47 -20.17 16.25
CA ILE A 108 -5.51 -19.69 17.63
C ILE A 108 -6.81 -18.93 17.93
N PHE A 109 -7.28 -18.13 16.96
CA PHE A 109 -8.42 -17.22 17.12
C PHE A 109 -9.67 -17.68 16.34
N ASP A 110 -9.74 -18.95 15.95
CA ASP A 110 -10.92 -19.51 15.27
C ASP A 110 -12.18 -19.34 16.12
N GLY A 111 -13.28 -18.85 15.52
CA GLY A 111 -14.55 -18.65 16.21
C GLY A 111 -14.58 -17.52 17.24
N ARG A 112 -13.47 -16.80 17.48
CA ARG A 112 -13.37 -15.83 18.57
C ARG A 112 -13.58 -14.40 18.11
N VAL A 113 -14.56 -13.75 18.71
CA VAL A 113 -14.76 -12.30 18.60
C VAL A 113 -13.68 -11.59 19.40
N VAL A 114 -12.88 -10.75 18.73
CA VAL A 114 -11.75 -10.05 19.37
C VAL A 114 -12.13 -8.62 19.75
N ALA A 115 -12.99 -7.97 18.98
CA ALA A 115 -13.45 -6.60 19.23
C ALA A 115 -14.89 -6.42 18.76
N LYS A 116 -15.56 -5.37 19.25
CA LYS A 116 -16.82 -4.88 18.69
C LYS A 116 -16.61 -3.59 17.93
N LEU A 117 -17.14 -3.52 16.72
CA LEU A 117 -17.14 -2.34 15.88
C LEU A 117 -18.32 -1.43 16.28
N PRO A 118 -18.14 -0.10 16.30
CA PRO A 118 -19.23 0.82 16.61
C PRO A 118 -20.21 1.01 15.42
N PHE A 119 -20.00 0.29 14.32
CA PHE A 119 -20.82 0.31 13.12
C PHE A 119 -20.91 -1.10 12.53
N VAL A 120 -21.97 -1.35 11.76
CA VAL A 120 -22.09 -2.56 10.94
C VAL A 120 -21.27 -2.36 9.66
N PRO A 121 -20.23 -3.17 9.39
CA PRO A 121 -19.43 -3.06 8.17
C PRO A 121 -20.29 -3.21 6.91
N LEU A 122 -19.89 -2.57 5.81
CA LEU A 122 -20.56 -2.72 4.52
C LEU A 122 -20.46 -4.18 4.04
N SER A 123 -21.49 -4.70 3.36
CA SER A 123 -21.56 -6.11 2.94
C SER A 123 -20.34 -6.61 2.15
N TYR A 124 -19.66 -5.72 1.39
CA TYR A 124 -18.42 -6.06 0.69
C TYR A 124 -17.25 -6.43 1.62
N ILE A 125 -17.15 -5.80 2.80
CA ILE A 125 -16.10 -6.06 3.79
C ILE A 125 -16.56 -6.99 4.91
N GLN A 126 -17.87 -7.26 5.04
CA GLN A 126 -18.43 -8.17 6.03
C GLN A 126 -17.80 -9.57 5.99
N GLY A 127 -17.57 -10.11 4.80
CA GLY A 127 -16.91 -11.42 4.64
C GLY A 127 -15.47 -11.49 5.17
N LEU A 128 -14.82 -10.33 5.36
CA LEU A 128 -13.53 -10.23 6.02
C LEU A 128 -13.67 -9.86 7.49
N SER A 129 -14.55 -8.91 7.83
CA SER A 129 -14.76 -8.45 9.21
C SER A 129 -15.31 -9.55 10.11
N HIS A 130 -16.27 -10.32 9.61
CA HIS A 130 -16.95 -11.40 10.34
C HIS A 130 -16.42 -12.80 9.96
N ARG A 131 -15.22 -12.88 9.34
CA ARG A 131 -14.66 -14.15 8.89
C ARG A 131 -14.44 -15.10 10.06
N ASN A 132 -14.88 -16.35 9.91
CA ASN A 132 -14.75 -17.40 10.92
C ASN A 132 -15.47 -17.11 12.25
N LEU A 133 -16.34 -16.10 12.31
CA LEU A 133 -17.16 -15.83 13.49
C LEU A 133 -18.51 -16.53 13.36
N LEU A 134 -18.99 -17.04 14.48
CA LEU A 134 -20.34 -17.60 14.61
C LEU A 134 -21.26 -16.51 15.17
N GLY A 135 -22.39 -16.27 14.52
CA GLY A 135 -23.36 -15.26 14.95
C GLY A 135 -23.89 -14.41 13.79
N GLU A 136 -24.98 -13.70 14.05
CA GLU A 136 -25.60 -12.74 13.12
C GLU A 136 -25.32 -11.27 13.51
N ASP A 137 -24.51 -11.06 14.57
CA ASP A 137 -24.09 -9.72 14.98
C ASP A 137 -22.86 -9.29 14.16
N TYR A 138 -23.12 -8.66 13.01
CA TYR A 138 -22.06 -8.14 12.14
C TYR A 138 -21.21 -7.01 12.75
N THR A 139 -21.51 -6.54 13.97
CA THR A 139 -20.60 -5.66 14.72
C THR A 139 -19.41 -6.42 15.31
N ASP A 140 -19.47 -7.76 15.37
CA ASP A 140 -18.38 -8.59 15.84
C ASP A 140 -17.20 -8.59 14.85
N CYS A 141 -16.02 -8.32 15.40
CA CYS A 141 -14.78 -8.21 14.64
C CYS A 141 -13.95 -9.48 14.81
N SER A 142 -13.56 -10.07 13.67
CA SER A 142 -12.62 -11.17 13.61
C SER A 142 -11.19 -10.68 13.84
N PHE A 143 -10.35 -11.59 14.35
CA PHE A 143 -8.90 -11.37 14.44
C PHE A 143 -8.31 -10.81 13.13
N ILE A 144 -8.69 -11.41 12.01
CA ILE A 144 -8.12 -11.16 10.69
C ILE A 144 -8.33 -9.71 10.28
N PHE A 145 -9.54 -9.21 10.52
CA PHE A 145 -9.91 -7.86 10.14
C PHE A 145 -9.17 -6.81 10.96
N LEU A 146 -9.15 -6.98 12.29
CA LEU A 146 -8.39 -6.11 13.17
C LEU A 146 -6.89 -6.13 12.81
N TYR A 147 -6.33 -7.33 12.60
CA TYR A 147 -4.94 -7.50 12.21
C TYR A 147 -4.59 -6.79 10.90
N ILE A 148 -5.41 -6.94 9.86
CA ILE A 148 -5.20 -6.26 8.57
C ILE A 148 -5.27 -4.74 8.76
N LEU A 149 -6.32 -4.23 9.42
CA LEU A 149 -6.47 -2.80 9.63
C LEU A 149 -5.30 -2.19 10.41
N CYS A 150 -4.90 -2.84 11.51
CA CYS A 150 -3.76 -2.40 12.32
C CYS A 150 -2.46 -2.45 11.49
N THR A 151 -2.17 -3.57 10.83
CA THR A 151 -0.95 -3.73 10.02
C THR A 151 -0.88 -2.69 8.89
N MET A 152 -1.99 -2.44 8.18
CA MET A 152 -2.05 -1.44 7.11
C MET A 152 -1.82 -0.04 7.66
N SER A 153 -2.44 0.30 8.79
CA SER A 153 -2.34 1.60 9.43
C SER A 153 -0.94 1.86 9.97
N ILE A 154 -0.38 0.91 10.70
CA ILE A 154 0.96 1.00 11.30
C ILE A 154 2.01 1.08 10.20
N ARG A 155 1.98 0.17 9.22
CA ARG A 155 2.97 0.14 8.14
C ARG A 155 2.98 1.43 7.34
N GLN A 156 1.82 1.98 6.96
CA GLN A 156 1.77 3.25 6.23
C GLN A 156 2.33 4.41 7.05
N ASN A 157 2.10 4.44 8.37
CA ASN A 157 2.64 5.48 9.24
C ASN A 157 4.16 5.33 9.44
N ILE A 158 4.67 4.11 9.61
CA ILE A 158 6.11 3.82 9.67
C ILE A 158 6.79 4.29 8.37
N GLN A 159 6.23 3.96 7.21
CA GLN A 159 6.79 4.38 5.92
C GLN A 159 6.84 5.89 5.76
N LYS A 160 5.81 6.61 6.24
CA LYS A 160 5.78 8.08 6.25
C LYS A 160 6.82 8.65 7.22
N MET A 161 6.89 8.12 8.44
CA MET A 161 7.83 8.55 9.48
C MET A 161 9.29 8.37 9.06
N LEU A 162 9.61 7.26 8.40
CA LEU A 162 10.96 6.98 7.90
C LEU A 162 11.30 7.68 6.56
N GLY A 163 10.36 8.42 5.95
CA GLY A 163 10.56 9.02 4.63
C GLY A 163 10.73 8.00 3.48
N LEU A 164 10.38 6.74 3.74
CA LEU A 164 10.49 5.63 2.80
C LEU A 164 9.25 5.52 1.90
N ALA A 165 8.15 6.18 2.30
CA ALA A 165 6.95 6.31 1.51
C ALA A 165 7.27 6.78 0.07
N PRO A 166 6.60 6.23 -0.96
CA PRO A 166 6.71 6.75 -2.32
C PRO A 166 6.43 8.26 -2.30
N SER A 167 7.24 9.06 -3.00
CA SER A 167 6.99 10.50 -3.05
C SER A 167 5.61 10.76 -3.66
N ARG A 168 4.88 11.78 -3.18
CA ARG A 168 3.54 12.13 -3.70
C ARG A 168 3.54 12.30 -5.22
N ALA A 169 4.65 12.83 -5.75
CA ALA A 169 4.85 13.03 -7.18
C ALA A 169 4.94 11.68 -7.95
N ALA A 170 5.67 10.70 -7.39
CA ALA A 170 5.71 9.34 -7.91
C ALA A 170 4.34 8.64 -7.80
N THR A 171 3.58 8.86 -6.72
CA THR A 171 2.24 8.26 -6.52
C THR A 171 1.19 8.89 -7.43
N LYS A 172 1.24 10.19 -7.74
CA LYS A 172 0.31 10.80 -8.71
C LYS A 172 0.48 10.22 -10.12
N GLN A 173 1.71 9.82 -10.47
CA GLN A 173 2.05 9.29 -11.80
C GLN A 173 2.06 7.75 -11.85
N ALA A 174 2.28 7.09 -10.70
CA ALA A 174 1.96 5.69 -10.49
C ALA A 174 0.46 5.67 -10.26
N GLY A 175 -0.35 5.69 -11.33
CA GLY A 175 -1.74 5.25 -11.20
C GLY A 175 -1.71 4.02 -10.31
N GLY A 176 -2.22 4.19 -9.07
CA GLY A 176 -1.87 3.29 -7.98
C GLY A 176 -2.14 1.86 -8.43
N PHE A 177 -1.50 0.88 -7.83
CA PHE A 177 -1.87 -0.51 -8.09
C PHE A 177 -3.41 -0.75 -7.90
N LEU A 178 -4.08 0.13 -7.11
CA LEU A 178 -5.53 0.27 -6.94
C LEU A 178 -6.11 1.62 -7.40
N GLY A 179 -5.30 2.49 -8.00
CA GLY A 179 -5.78 3.73 -8.61
C GLY A 179 -6.37 3.43 -9.99
N PRO A 180 -7.40 4.16 -10.44
CA PRO A 180 -7.92 3.98 -11.78
C PRO A 180 -6.76 4.10 -12.78
N PRO A 181 -6.70 3.24 -13.80
CA PRO A 181 -5.68 3.33 -14.82
C PRO A 181 -5.65 4.76 -15.34
N PRO A 182 -4.46 5.32 -15.65
CA PRO A 182 -4.36 6.68 -16.15
C PRO A 182 -5.32 6.77 -17.32
N GLN A 183 -6.36 7.60 -17.15
CA GLN A 183 -7.33 7.89 -18.16
C GLN A 183 -6.47 8.33 -19.35
N ALA A 184 -6.35 7.46 -20.34
CA ALA A 184 -5.87 7.86 -21.64
C ALA A 184 -6.86 8.98 -21.99
N ALA A 185 -6.38 10.22 -21.94
CA ALA A 185 -7.13 11.36 -22.40
C ALA A 185 -7.45 11.02 -23.86
N LYS A 186 -8.63 10.44 -24.06
CA LYS A 186 -9.26 10.30 -25.36
C LYS A 186 -9.55 11.72 -25.76
N PHE A 187 -8.56 12.36 -26.38
CA PHE A 187 -8.83 13.43 -27.31
C PHE A 187 -9.54 12.76 -28.48
N SER A 188 -10.88 12.83 -28.42
CA SER A 188 -11.68 12.91 -29.62
C SER A 188 -12.19 14.34 -29.75
#